data_AF-A0A1F4CBH8-F1
#
_entry.id   AF-A0A1F4CBH8-F1
#
_cell.length_a   1.000
_cell.length_b   1.000
_cell.length_c   1.000
_cell.angle_alpha   90.00
_cell.angle_beta   90.00
_cell.angle_gamma   90.00
#
_symmetry.space_group_name_H-M   'P 1'
#
loop_
_entity.id
_entity.type
_entity.pdbx_description
1 polymer ?
#
loop_
_entity_poly.entity_id
_entity_poly.type
_entity_poly.pdbx_seq_one_letter_code
_entity_poly.pdbx_strand_id
1 'polypeptide(L)'
;MTAHSNSLRKHVAKLRTLSFKTGAYRPPSEGGSGSLLLQVNENCPWNHCTFCEMYKGHRFIYRPAAEIKADIDRVAAIRDEITAMSCKLGMGGEISRELGVALLAEGRDLLENSSFVTVFNWLSGGGRTAFLQDADSMSMRPREFMAVLKHLRHTLRSLSRVTTYTRSKTLFKRKPEELRMIREAGLDRLHIGLETGDDEVLASVNKGVTAAEQIEGGRKAIAAGFQVSEYWMPDLGGRQRWRQHAQNTARVLSAINPHYIRSRPLVPRPGTPLYEEVAQGRTHLSSPHQRLEELALMVGGLDVTSRVCFDHAMNAWTDRRGGLLFRQDYEGYRFPEEKPLLLERIQEGLAVEESRHVHVRTLMAAQSL
;
A
#
# COMPACT_ATOMS: atom_id res chain seq x y z
N MET A 1 -40.82 -7.47 24.79
CA MET A 1 -39.36 -7.12 24.76
C MET A 1 -38.41 -8.33 24.82
N THR A 2 -38.87 -9.59 24.82
CA THR A 2 -38.02 -10.74 25.20
C THR A 2 -37.47 -11.59 24.03
N ALA A 3 -38.12 -11.63 22.86
CA ALA A 3 -37.66 -12.44 21.73
C ALA A 3 -36.57 -11.75 20.87
N HIS A 4 -36.68 -10.43 20.63
CA HIS A 4 -35.71 -9.68 19.84
C HIS A 4 -34.37 -9.50 20.55
N SER A 5 -34.37 -9.24 21.87
CA SER A 5 -33.14 -9.14 22.66
C SER A 5 -32.36 -10.47 22.74
N ASN A 6 -33.06 -11.60 22.91
CA ASN A 6 -32.42 -12.93 22.88
C ASN A 6 -31.83 -13.27 21.50
N SER A 7 -32.46 -12.82 20.42
CA SER A 7 -31.92 -12.99 19.07
C SER A 7 -30.65 -12.15 18.87
N LEU A 8 -30.64 -10.89 19.32
CA LEU A 8 -29.50 -9.98 19.18
C LEU A 8 -28.25 -10.52 19.91
N ARG A 9 -28.43 -10.97 21.15
CA ARG A 9 -27.38 -11.63 21.94
C ARG A 9 -26.72 -12.80 21.22
N LYS A 10 -27.50 -13.63 20.53
CA LYS A 10 -26.98 -14.81 19.82
C LYS A 10 -26.08 -14.41 18.65
N HIS A 11 -26.43 -13.37 17.90
CA HIS A 11 -25.59 -12.87 16.81
C HIS A 11 -24.29 -12.24 17.33
N VAL A 12 -24.40 -11.39 18.35
CA VAL A 12 -23.22 -10.79 19.01
C VAL A 12 -22.29 -11.87 19.58
N ALA A 13 -22.84 -12.91 20.22
CA ALA A 13 -22.06 -14.03 20.73
C ALA A 13 -21.30 -14.78 19.64
N LYS A 14 -21.88 -14.95 18.45
CA LYS A 14 -21.18 -15.54 17.29
C LYS A 14 -20.11 -14.61 16.73
N LEU A 15 -20.41 -13.32 16.59
CA LEU A 15 -19.43 -12.33 16.11
C LEU A 15 -18.17 -12.29 16.99
N ARG A 16 -18.33 -12.48 18.32
CA ARG A 16 -17.20 -12.59 19.26
C ARG A 16 -16.25 -13.75 18.95
N THR A 17 -16.75 -14.87 18.41
CA THR A 17 -15.92 -16.07 18.17
C THR A 17 -15.29 -16.12 16.78
N LEU A 18 -15.69 -15.23 15.88
CA LEU A 18 -15.16 -15.15 14.53
C LEU A 18 -13.94 -14.23 14.49
N SER A 19 -12.81 -14.78 14.05
CA SER A 19 -11.57 -14.03 13.86
C SER A 19 -10.77 -14.57 12.68
N PHE A 20 -10.10 -13.69 11.94
CA PHE A 20 -9.21 -14.04 10.85
C PHE A 20 -7.94 -13.17 10.92
N LYS A 21 -6.88 -13.58 10.21
CA LYS A 21 -5.61 -12.87 10.27
C LYS A 21 -5.60 -11.60 9.42
N THR A 22 -5.14 -10.50 10.03
CA THR A 22 -4.85 -9.22 9.38
C THR A 22 -3.41 -8.80 9.67
N GLY A 23 -2.76 -8.22 8.68
CA GLY A 23 -1.43 -7.63 8.80
C GLY A 23 -1.48 -6.15 9.18
N ALA A 24 -0.33 -5.58 9.54
CA ALA A 24 -0.22 -4.17 9.92
C ALA A 24 -0.15 -3.22 8.72
N TYR A 25 0.47 -3.66 7.62
CA TYR A 25 0.87 -2.76 6.54
C TYR A 25 -0.05 -2.80 5.33
N ARG A 26 -0.38 -1.62 4.82
CA ARG A 26 -1.23 -1.38 3.64
C ARG A 26 -0.93 0.00 3.02
N PRO A 27 -1.20 0.22 1.73
CA PRO A 27 -0.96 1.54 1.16
C PRO A 27 -2.08 2.51 1.55
N PRO A 28 -1.83 3.83 1.61
CA PRO A 28 -2.84 4.83 1.95
C PRO A 28 -4.12 4.70 1.14
N SER A 29 -4.00 4.39 -0.16
CA SER A 29 -5.12 4.15 -1.08
C SER A 29 -6.04 2.99 -0.69
N GLU A 30 -5.67 2.17 0.28
CA GLU A 30 -6.45 1.04 0.80
C GLU A 30 -6.86 1.25 2.28
N GLY A 31 -6.51 2.39 2.90
CA GLY A 31 -6.57 2.59 4.35
C GLY A 31 -7.86 3.19 4.92
N GLY A 32 -8.66 3.93 4.14
CA GLY A 32 -9.87 4.62 4.61
C GLY A 32 -11.11 3.73 4.71
N SER A 33 -10.99 2.55 5.33
CA SER A 33 -12.04 1.50 5.39
C SER A 33 -12.48 0.92 4.03
N GLY A 34 -11.86 1.34 2.92
CA GLY A 34 -12.30 0.99 1.57
C GLY A 34 -12.05 -0.47 1.19
N SER A 35 -11.02 -1.10 1.77
CA SER A 35 -10.64 -2.47 1.44
C SER A 35 -10.72 -3.42 2.61
N LEU A 36 -11.24 -4.61 2.34
CA LEU A 36 -11.05 -5.78 3.19
C LEU A 36 -9.55 -6.08 3.25
N LEU A 37 -9.04 -6.36 4.45
CA LEU A 37 -7.65 -6.66 4.67
C LEU A 37 -7.50 -8.16 4.92
N LEU A 38 -6.67 -8.84 4.14
CA LEU A 38 -6.45 -10.28 4.30
C LEU A 38 -4.95 -10.58 4.25
N GLN A 39 -4.40 -11.10 5.34
CA GLN A 39 -3.00 -11.48 5.39
C GLN A 39 -2.78 -12.80 4.66
N VAL A 40 -2.03 -12.83 3.55
CA VAL A 40 -1.85 -14.07 2.74
C VAL A 40 -0.48 -14.71 2.92
N ASN A 41 0.49 -13.95 3.38
CA ASN A 41 1.73 -14.42 3.99
C ASN A 41 2.02 -13.54 5.19
N GLU A 42 3.03 -13.88 5.99
CA GLU A 42 3.47 -13.00 7.07
C GLU A 42 4.86 -12.48 6.79
N ASN A 43 5.01 -11.16 6.95
CA ASN A 43 6.28 -10.45 6.86
C ASN A 43 6.87 -10.41 5.43
N CYS A 44 8.20 -10.29 5.32
CA CYS A 44 8.90 -10.14 4.03
C CYS A 44 9.89 -11.28 3.77
N PRO A 45 9.83 -11.97 2.61
CA PRO A 45 10.77 -13.04 2.27
C PRO A 45 12.19 -12.52 1.98
N TRP A 46 12.36 -11.20 1.80
CA TRP A 46 13.66 -10.57 1.62
C TRP A 46 14.21 -9.98 2.91
N ASN A 47 13.45 -9.10 3.55
CA ASN A 47 13.77 -8.44 4.84
C ASN A 47 15.18 -7.84 5.01
N HIS A 48 15.94 -7.62 3.92
CA HIS A 48 17.32 -7.15 3.99
C HIS A 48 17.51 -5.67 3.59
N CYS A 49 16.46 -4.99 3.10
CA CYS A 49 16.56 -3.56 2.76
C CYS A 49 17.05 -2.74 3.95
N THR A 50 17.99 -1.81 3.74
CA THR A 50 18.62 -1.05 4.84
C THR A 50 17.74 0.05 5.40
N PHE A 51 16.72 0.49 4.66
CA PHE A 51 15.80 1.59 5.04
C PHE A 51 14.47 1.14 5.63
N CYS A 52 14.11 -0.13 5.50
CA CYS A 52 12.76 -0.61 5.81
C CYS A 52 12.72 -1.20 7.23
N GLU A 53 12.01 -0.56 8.18
CA GLU A 53 11.82 -1.10 9.53
C GLU A 53 10.74 -2.19 9.61
N MET A 54 9.83 -2.24 8.63
CA MET A 54 8.50 -2.86 8.74
C MET A 54 8.50 -4.29 9.32
N TYR A 55 9.46 -5.11 8.91
CA TYR A 55 9.51 -6.52 9.29
C TYR A 55 10.83 -6.91 9.95
N LYS A 56 11.66 -5.94 10.35
CA LYS A 56 12.96 -6.22 10.96
C LYS A 56 12.78 -7.02 12.25
N GLY A 57 13.59 -8.06 12.43
CA GLY A 57 13.45 -9.01 13.54
C GLY A 57 12.38 -10.08 13.35
N HIS A 58 11.50 -9.97 12.35
CA HIS A 58 10.46 -10.96 12.07
C HIS A 58 10.83 -11.86 10.89
N ARG A 59 10.59 -13.17 11.03
CA ARG A 59 10.82 -14.15 9.97
C ARG A 59 9.64 -14.19 9.01
N PHE A 60 9.93 -14.44 7.74
CA PHE A 60 8.88 -14.72 6.76
C PHE A 60 8.15 -16.02 7.10
N ILE A 61 6.82 -16.00 7.01
CA ILE A 61 5.98 -17.17 7.21
C ILE A 61 5.12 -17.38 5.96
N TYR A 62 5.28 -18.55 5.36
CA TYR A 62 4.40 -19.02 4.30
C TYR A 62 3.10 -19.55 4.91
N ARG A 63 1.95 -19.04 4.46
CA ARG A 63 0.64 -19.54 4.91
C ARG A 63 0.07 -20.55 3.91
N PRO A 64 -0.39 -21.73 4.35
CA PRO A 64 -1.08 -22.67 3.48
C PRO A 64 -2.36 -22.08 2.90
N ALA A 65 -2.66 -22.37 1.63
CA ALA A 65 -3.87 -21.89 0.97
C ALA A 65 -5.17 -22.28 1.71
N ALA A 66 -5.20 -23.42 2.39
CA ALA A 66 -6.35 -23.86 3.19
C ALA A 66 -6.67 -22.91 4.35
N GLU A 67 -5.64 -22.41 5.05
CA GLU A 67 -5.83 -21.45 6.14
C GLU A 67 -6.36 -20.11 5.62
N ILE A 68 -5.82 -19.64 4.50
CA ILE A 68 -6.25 -18.38 3.89
C ILE A 68 -7.69 -18.48 3.40
N LYS A 69 -8.09 -19.62 2.83
CA LYS A 69 -9.50 -19.87 2.46
C LYS A 69 -10.41 -19.90 3.68
N ALA A 70 -9.98 -20.51 4.77
CA ALA A 70 -10.74 -20.51 6.01
C ALA A 70 -10.89 -19.08 6.58
N ASP A 71 -9.88 -18.21 6.45
CA ASP A 71 -10.00 -16.79 6.79
C ASP A 71 -11.04 -16.07 5.92
N ILE A 72 -11.05 -16.33 4.62
CA ILE A 72 -12.07 -15.81 3.69
C ILE A 72 -13.48 -16.28 4.09
N ASP A 73 -13.63 -17.53 4.50
CA ASP A 73 -14.91 -18.08 4.96
C ASP A 73 -15.37 -17.42 6.27
N ARG A 74 -14.43 -17.08 7.16
CA ARG A 74 -14.73 -16.33 8.37
C ARG A 74 -15.15 -14.89 8.08
N VAL A 75 -14.54 -14.22 7.10
CA VAL A 75 -15.02 -12.92 6.62
C VAL A 75 -16.46 -13.01 6.13
N ALA A 76 -16.77 -14.03 5.33
CA ALA A 76 -18.14 -14.25 4.85
C ALA A 76 -19.12 -14.51 6.01
N ALA A 77 -18.73 -15.32 7.00
CA ALA A 77 -19.54 -15.54 8.18
C ALA A 77 -19.79 -14.24 8.98
N ILE A 78 -18.78 -13.39 9.17
CA ILE A 78 -18.94 -12.10 9.84
C ILE A 78 -19.89 -11.20 9.04
N ARG A 79 -19.71 -11.10 7.72
CA ARG A 79 -20.63 -10.36 6.82
C ARG A 79 -22.06 -10.85 6.99
N ASP A 80 -22.28 -12.15 6.91
CA ASP A 80 -23.62 -12.74 6.93
C ASP A 80 -24.30 -12.53 8.28
N GLU A 81 -23.55 -12.60 9.39
CA GLU A 81 -24.07 -12.29 10.73
C GLU A 81 -24.44 -10.81 10.88
N ILE A 82 -23.60 -9.88 10.38
CA ILE A 82 -23.89 -8.43 10.39
C ILE A 82 -25.13 -8.12 9.53
N THR A 83 -25.20 -8.66 8.31
CA THR A 83 -26.34 -8.45 7.41
C THR A 83 -27.62 -9.05 7.97
N ALA A 84 -27.57 -10.26 8.54
CA ALA A 84 -28.73 -10.87 9.19
C ALA A 84 -29.26 -10.03 10.35
N MET A 85 -28.37 -9.41 11.12
CA MET A 85 -28.75 -8.47 12.16
C MET A 85 -29.43 -7.21 11.62
N SER A 86 -28.87 -6.60 10.58
CA SER A 86 -29.49 -5.47 9.90
C SER A 86 -30.92 -5.78 9.46
N CYS A 87 -31.14 -6.92 8.79
CA CYS A 87 -32.48 -7.36 8.40
C CYS A 87 -33.42 -7.51 9.60
N LYS A 88 -32.94 -8.10 10.71
CA LYS A 88 -33.75 -8.31 11.93
C LYS A 88 -34.15 -7.03 12.64
N LEU A 89 -33.34 -5.98 12.53
CA LEU A 89 -33.63 -4.66 13.08
C LEU A 89 -34.48 -3.80 12.12
N GLY A 90 -34.94 -4.35 11.01
CA GLY A 90 -35.76 -3.63 10.02
C GLY A 90 -34.94 -2.70 9.12
N MET A 91 -33.61 -2.84 9.09
CA MET A 91 -32.68 -2.00 8.31
C MET A 91 -32.38 -2.58 6.92
N GLY A 92 -33.12 -3.61 6.48
CA GLY A 92 -33.06 -4.11 5.10
C GLY A 92 -31.73 -4.72 4.65
N GLY A 93 -30.81 -5.03 5.57
CA GLY A 93 -29.48 -5.53 5.24
C GLY A 93 -28.43 -4.42 5.05
N GLU A 94 -28.80 -3.15 5.23
CA GLU A 94 -27.90 -2.00 5.19
C GLU A 94 -26.96 -1.96 6.39
N ILE A 95 -25.68 -1.66 6.16
CA ILE A 95 -24.66 -1.58 7.21
C ILE A 95 -24.46 -0.11 7.61
N SER A 96 -25.43 0.41 8.36
CA SER A 96 -25.52 1.82 8.76
C SER A 96 -24.86 2.12 10.11
N ARG A 97 -24.75 3.40 10.46
CA ARG A 97 -24.27 3.84 11.78
C ARG A 97 -25.18 3.34 12.91
N GLU A 98 -26.49 3.34 12.67
CA GLU A 98 -27.51 2.89 13.61
C GLU A 98 -27.35 1.40 13.93
N LEU A 99 -27.05 0.56 12.92
CA LEU A 99 -26.71 -0.83 13.13
C LEU A 99 -25.47 -0.98 14.04
N GLY A 100 -24.44 -0.17 13.79
CA GLY A 100 -23.23 -0.13 14.62
C GLY A 100 -23.54 0.22 16.07
N VAL A 101 -24.36 1.24 16.31
CA VAL A 101 -24.81 1.61 17.66
C VAL A 101 -25.58 0.46 18.33
N ALA A 102 -26.48 -0.22 17.61
CA ALA A 102 -27.26 -1.32 18.16
C ALA A 102 -26.40 -2.55 18.52
N LEU A 103 -25.43 -2.90 17.66
CA LEU A 103 -24.42 -3.93 17.91
C LEU A 103 -23.63 -3.64 19.19
N LEU A 104 -23.14 -2.40 19.31
CA LEU A 104 -22.30 -2.00 20.44
C LEU A 104 -23.10 -1.83 21.74
N ALA A 105 -24.38 -1.46 21.66
CA ALA A 105 -25.25 -1.44 22.84
C ALA A 105 -25.40 -2.83 23.48
N GLU A 106 -25.38 -3.90 22.68
CA GLU A 106 -25.42 -5.29 23.17
C GLU A 106 -24.03 -5.87 23.48
N GLY A 107 -22.98 -5.45 22.76
CA GLY A 107 -21.62 -5.96 22.94
C GLY A 107 -20.53 -4.95 22.61
N ARG A 108 -20.21 -4.06 23.57
CA ARG A 108 -19.13 -3.07 23.41
C ARG A 108 -17.75 -3.69 23.19
N ASP A 109 -17.55 -4.90 23.69
CA ASP A 109 -16.33 -5.70 23.52
C ASP A 109 -16.07 -6.10 22.06
N LEU A 110 -17.07 -6.00 21.16
CA LEU A 110 -16.85 -6.19 19.73
C LEU A 110 -15.82 -5.21 19.15
N LEU A 111 -15.60 -4.04 19.78
CA LEU A 111 -14.55 -3.09 19.37
C LEU A 111 -13.14 -3.64 19.58
N GLU A 112 -12.97 -4.63 20.46
CA GLU A 112 -11.69 -5.31 20.69
C GLU A 112 -11.43 -6.40 19.64
N ASN A 113 -12.48 -6.87 18.95
CA ASN A 113 -12.34 -7.83 17.86
C ASN A 113 -12.04 -7.08 16.53
N SER A 114 -10.74 -7.02 16.20
CA SER A 114 -10.25 -6.37 14.97
C SER A 114 -10.85 -6.95 13.68
N SER A 115 -11.22 -8.23 13.67
CA SER A 115 -11.85 -8.90 12.52
C SER A 115 -13.26 -8.36 12.29
N PHE A 116 -14.05 -8.22 13.36
CA PHE A 116 -15.37 -7.59 13.29
C PHE A 116 -15.25 -6.12 12.84
N VAL A 117 -14.39 -5.34 13.49
CA VAL A 117 -14.22 -3.90 13.18
C VAL A 117 -13.82 -3.70 11.71
N THR A 118 -12.89 -4.50 11.21
CA THR A 118 -12.42 -4.43 9.82
C THR A 118 -13.54 -4.77 8.84
N VAL A 119 -14.29 -5.85 9.07
CA VAL A 119 -15.37 -6.27 8.16
C VAL A 119 -16.55 -5.30 8.22
N PHE A 120 -16.94 -4.82 9.40
CA PHE A 120 -18.00 -3.82 9.56
C PHE A 120 -17.66 -2.55 8.78
N ASN A 121 -16.45 -1.99 9.00
CA ASN A 121 -16.00 -0.79 8.32
C ASN A 121 -15.91 -0.98 6.79
N TRP A 122 -15.42 -2.13 6.33
CA TRP A 122 -15.37 -2.48 4.91
C TRP A 122 -16.76 -2.54 4.28
N LEU A 123 -17.73 -3.16 4.95
CA LEU A 123 -19.11 -3.25 4.46
C LEU A 123 -19.80 -1.88 4.47
N SER A 124 -19.61 -1.07 5.51
CA SER A 124 -20.08 0.32 5.55
C SER A 124 -19.44 1.19 4.45
N GLY A 125 -18.21 0.87 4.04
CA GLY A 125 -17.53 1.47 2.89
C GLY A 125 -17.95 0.92 1.52
N GLY A 126 -18.98 0.06 1.47
CA GLY A 126 -19.55 -0.52 0.25
C GLY A 126 -19.08 -1.94 -0.07
N GLY A 127 -18.11 -2.50 0.66
CA GLY A 127 -17.74 -3.91 0.56
C GLY A 127 -17.14 -4.33 -0.79
N ARG A 128 -16.45 -3.42 -1.49
CA ARG A 128 -16.12 -3.57 -2.92
C ARG A 128 -14.68 -3.93 -3.23
N THR A 129 -13.74 -3.67 -2.34
CA THR A 129 -12.32 -3.92 -2.62
C THR A 129 -11.66 -4.75 -1.53
N ALA A 130 -10.60 -5.47 -1.89
CA ALA A 130 -9.80 -6.26 -0.96
C ALA A 130 -8.30 -6.06 -1.23
N PHE A 131 -7.52 -5.95 -0.17
CA PHE A 131 -6.08 -5.84 -0.19
C PHE A 131 -5.47 -7.06 0.50
N LEU A 132 -4.71 -7.84 -0.27
CA LEU A 132 -3.94 -8.97 0.22
C LEU A 132 -2.64 -8.45 0.80
N GLN A 133 -2.54 -8.53 2.13
CA GLN A 133 -1.53 -7.86 2.94
C GLN A 133 -0.19 -8.59 2.97
N ASP A 134 0.76 -7.87 3.55
CA ASP A 134 2.18 -8.17 3.71
C ASP A 134 3.02 -8.07 2.44
N ALA A 135 4.32 -8.32 2.56
CA ALA A 135 5.31 -7.66 1.70
C ALA A 135 5.34 -8.19 0.26
N ASP A 136 4.97 -9.46 0.05
CA ASP A 136 5.15 -10.10 -1.25
C ASP A 136 4.23 -11.30 -1.49
N SER A 137 2.92 -11.07 -1.59
CA SER A 137 1.90 -12.11 -1.85
C SER A 137 2.19 -12.97 -3.07
N MET A 138 2.77 -12.37 -4.12
CA MET A 138 3.11 -13.08 -5.36
C MET A 138 4.25 -14.10 -5.19
N SER A 139 4.92 -14.14 -4.03
CA SER A 139 5.88 -15.20 -3.68
C SER A 139 5.20 -16.56 -3.45
N MET A 140 3.89 -16.57 -3.19
CA MET A 140 3.10 -17.81 -3.08
C MET A 140 3.17 -18.65 -4.35
N ARG A 141 3.06 -19.97 -4.22
CA ARG A 141 3.03 -20.87 -5.40
C ARG A 141 1.83 -20.51 -6.29
N PRO A 142 2.00 -20.36 -7.63
CA PRO A 142 0.93 -19.87 -8.51
C PRO A 142 -0.38 -20.64 -8.39
N ARG A 143 -0.33 -21.97 -8.36
CA ARG A 143 -1.52 -22.83 -8.25
C ARG A 143 -2.29 -22.56 -6.95
N GLU A 144 -1.57 -22.42 -5.84
CA GLU A 144 -2.15 -22.14 -4.53
C GLU A 144 -2.74 -20.72 -4.48
N PHE A 145 -2.01 -19.73 -4.99
CA PHE A 145 -2.47 -18.34 -5.00
C PHE A 145 -3.69 -18.13 -5.89
N MET A 146 -3.72 -18.74 -7.09
CA MET A 146 -4.90 -18.74 -7.95
C MET A 146 -6.11 -19.39 -7.28
N ALA A 147 -5.91 -20.48 -6.54
CA ALA A 147 -6.99 -21.14 -5.81
C ALA A 147 -7.54 -20.26 -4.68
N VAL A 148 -6.69 -19.47 -4.01
CA VAL A 148 -7.11 -18.47 -3.01
C VAL A 148 -7.90 -17.34 -3.68
N LEU A 149 -7.40 -16.77 -4.79
CA LEU A 149 -8.07 -15.68 -5.51
C LEU A 149 -9.46 -16.09 -6.03
N LYS A 150 -9.56 -17.28 -6.62
CA LYS A 150 -10.84 -17.83 -7.09
C LYS A 150 -11.82 -18.04 -5.94
N HIS A 151 -11.35 -18.56 -4.80
CA HIS A 151 -12.17 -18.71 -3.59
C HIS A 151 -12.65 -17.35 -3.08
N LEU A 152 -11.75 -16.37 -2.98
CA LEU A 152 -12.06 -15.00 -2.57
C LEU A 152 -13.15 -14.38 -3.43
N ARG A 153 -13.02 -14.44 -4.76
CA ARG A 153 -14.00 -13.88 -5.71
C ARG A 153 -15.34 -14.62 -5.68
N HIS A 154 -15.31 -15.94 -5.49
CA HIS A 154 -16.53 -16.74 -5.39
C HIS A 154 -17.32 -16.44 -4.12
N THR A 155 -16.62 -16.37 -2.98
CA THR A 155 -17.19 -16.17 -1.65
C THR A 155 -17.63 -14.72 -1.40
N LEU A 156 -16.85 -13.75 -1.89
CA LEU A 156 -17.10 -12.31 -1.74
C LEU A 156 -17.39 -11.69 -3.12
N ARG A 157 -18.57 -12.00 -3.68
CA ARG A 157 -18.98 -11.58 -5.04
C ARG A 157 -19.11 -10.06 -5.22
N SER A 158 -19.18 -9.30 -4.13
CA SER A 158 -19.16 -7.84 -4.15
C SER A 158 -17.78 -7.27 -4.50
N LEU A 159 -16.71 -8.07 -4.57
CA LEU A 159 -15.39 -7.55 -4.90
C LEU A 159 -15.32 -7.12 -6.37
N SER A 160 -15.11 -5.83 -6.62
CA SER A 160 -14.74 -5.27 -7.92
C SER A 160 -13.23 -5.21 -8.09
N ARG A 161 -12.46 -5.02 -7.01
CA ARG A 161 -11.00 -4.88 -7.06
C ARG A 161 -10.28 -5.68 -5.98
N VAL A 162 -9.26 -6.45 -6.36
CA VAL A 162 -8.33 -7.15 -5.46
C VAL A 162 -6.91 -6.66 -5.75
N THR A 163 -6.20 -6.26 -4.71
CA THR A 163 -4.87 -5.64 -4.82
C THR A 163 -3.88 -6.27 -3.84
N THR A 164 -2.58 -6.14 -4.11
CA THR A 164 -1.55 -6.65 -3.19
C THR A 164 -0.22 -5.94 -3.36
N TYR A 165 0.65 -6.03 -2.36
CA TYR A 165 2.07 -5.74 -2.52
C TYR A 165 2.82 -6.89 -3.20
N THR A 166 3.84 -6.55 -3.97
CA THR A 166 4.82 -7.51 -4.46
C THR A 166 6.19 -6.88 -4.69
N ARG A 167 7.24 -7.70 -4.65
CA ARG A 167 8.60 -7.27 -5.01
C ARG A 167 8.82 -7.33 -6.52
N SER A 168 9.54 -6.35 -7.07
CA SER A 168 9.95 -6.36 -8.48
C SER A 168 10.75 -7.62 -8.84
N LYS A 169 11.60 -8.11 -7.91
CA LYS A 169 12.36 -9.38 -8.08
C LYS A 169 11.44 -10.60 -8.25
N THR A 170 10.29 -10.60 -7.59
CA THR A 170 9.31 -11.70 -7.67
C THR A 170 8.61 -11.69 -9.02
N LEU A 171 8.24 -10.51 -9.53
CA LEU A 171 7.70 -10.36 -10.89
C LEU A 171 8.73 -10.73 -11.96
N PHE A 172 9.99 -10.34 -11.77
CA PHE A 172 11.08 -10.73 -12.66
C PHE A 172 11.25 -12.25 -12.73
N LYS A 173 11.19 -12.97 -11.61
CA LYS A 173 11.33 -14.43 -11.62
C LYS A 173 10.11 -15.19 -12.15
N ARG A 174 8.93 -14.56 -12.19
CA ARG A 174 7.69 -15.18 -12.66
C ARG A 174 7.68 -15.30 -14.18
N LYS A 175 7.12 -16.42 -14.66
CA LYS A 175 6.84 -16.61 -16.09
C LYS A 175 5.67 -15.71 -16.52
N PRO A 176 5.70 -15.12 -17.73
CA PRO A 176 4.59 -14.30 -18.23
C PRO A 176 3.22 -15.01 -18.19
N GLU A 177 3.18 -16.31 -18.47
CA GLU A 177 1.95 -17.10 -18.48
C GLU A 177 1.37 -17.24 -17.06
N GLU A 178 2.24 -17.39 -16.04
CA GLU A 178 1.81 -17.44 -14.64
C GLU A 178 1.18 -16.11 -14.21
N LEU A 179 1.78 -14.99 -14.63
CA LEU A 179 1.26 -13.66 -14.35
C LEU A 179 -0.13 -13.47 -14.97
N ARG A 180 -0.31 -13.87 -16.24
CA ARG A 180 -1.61 -13.83 -16.92
C ARG A 180 -2.66 -14.68 -16.20
N MET A 181 -2.32 -15.93 -15.85
CA MET A 181 -3.25 -16.81 -15.12
C MET A 181 -3.61 -16.26 -13.74
N ILE A 182 -2.69 -15.61 -13.03
CA ILE A 182 -2.97 -14.94 -11.75
C ILE A 182 -3.91 -13.73 -11.95
N ARG A 183 -3.70 -12.93 -13.01
CA ARG A 183 -4.59 -11.83 -13.37
C ARG A 183 -6.02 -12.32 -13.60
N GLU A 184 -6.16 -13.36 -14.42
CA GLU A 184 -7.43 -14.02 -14.75
C GLU A 184 -8.10 -14.68 -13.54
N ALA A 185 -7.32 -15.18 -12.58
CA ALA A 185 -7.85 -15.74 -11.34
C ALA A 185 -8.47 -14.68 -10.42
N GLY A 186 -8.25 -13.39 -10.69
CA GLY A 186 -8.98 -12.29 -10.05
C GLY A 186 -8.14 -11.32 -9.23
N LEU A 187 -6.84 -11.21 -9.46
CA LEU A 187 -6.00 -10.13 -8.90
C LEU A 187 -5.92 -8.97 -9.90
N ASP A 188 -6.21 -7.73 -9.51
CA ASP A 188 -6.30 -6.60 -10.46
C ASP A 188 -5.09 -5.68 -10.44
N ARG A 189 -4.61 -5.32 -9.25
CA ARG A 189 -3.55 -4.31 -9.09
C ARG A 189 -2.38 -4.82 -8.26
N LEU A 190 -1.19 -4.47 -8.71
CA LEU A 190 0.06 -4.71 -8.01
C LEU A 190 0.64 -3.39 -7.51
N HIS A 191 0.98 -3.36 -6.24
CA HIS A 191 1.73 -2.30 -5.59
C HIS A 191 3.18 -2.75 -5.43
N ILE A 192 4.12 -2.11 -6.12
CA ILE A 192 5.49 -2.58 -6.24
C ILE A 192 6.44 -1.54 -5.67
N GLY A 193 7.32 -1.98 -4.77
CA GLY A 193 8.38 -1.14 -4.24
C GLY A 193 9.57 -1.10 -5.20
N LEU A 194 9.58 -0.13 -6.12
CA LEU A 194 10.74 0.19 -6.96
C LEU A 194 11.83 0.88 -6.14
N GLU A 195 11.42 1.86 -5.34
CA GLU A 195 12.21 2.75 -4.47
C GLU A 195 13.20 3.64 -5.23
N THR A 196 13.99 3.03 -6.12
CA THR A 196 14.94 3.69 -7.00
C THR A 196 15.14 2.88 -8.29
N GLY A 197 15.43 3.57 -9.39
CA GLY A 197 15.91 2.96 -10.63
C GLY A 197 17.43 2.97 -10.80
N ASP A 198 18.18 3.37 -9.77
CA ASP A 198 19.64 3.45 -9.80
C ASP A 198 20.31 2.21 -9.18
N ASP A 199 21.16 1.52 -9.94
CA ASP A 199 21.78 0.26 -9.50
C ASP A 199 22.76 0.42 -8.33
N GLU A 200 23.46 1.57 -8.23
CA GLU A 200 24.35 1.82 -7.08
C GLU A 200 23.54 2.03 -5.79
N VAL A 201 22.44 2.80 -5.87
CA VAL A 201 21.52 2.99 -4.74
C VAL A 201 20.80 1.68 -4.40
N LEU A 202 20.38 0.88 -5.38
CA LEU A 202 19.78 -0.45 -5.14
C LEU A 202 20.72 -1.38 -4.37
N ALA A 203 22.01 -1.37 -4.74
CA ALA A 203 23.04 -2.15 -4.07
C ALA A 203 23.30 -1.63 -2.66
N SER A 204 23.47 -0.31 -2.48
CA SER A 204 23.74 0.29 -1.17
C SER A 204 22.62 0.04 -0.17
N VAL A 205 21.36 0.06 -0.63
CA VAL A 205 20.20 -0.20 0.23
C VAL A 205 19.82 -1.68 0.33
N ASN A 206 20.60 -2.55 -0.29
CA ASN A 206 20.39 -3.99 -0.31
C ASN A 206 18.97 -4.39 -0.73
N LYS A 207 18.47 -3.83 -1.85
CA LYS A 207 17.11 -4.08 -2.35
C LYS A 207 16.95 -5.48 -2.96
N GLY A 208 18.06 -6.05 -3.43
CA GLY A 208 18.13 -7.40 -4.02
C GLY A 208 17.51 -7.50 -5.42
N VAL A 209 17.61 -6.43 -6.21
CA VAL A 209 17.11 -6.32 -7.59
C VAL A 209 17.96 -5.32 -8.36
N THR A 210 18.02 -5.44 -9.69
CA THR A 210 18.64 -4.43 -10.58
C THR A 210 17.58 -3.62 -11.34
N ALA A 211 17.95 -2.47 -11.87
CA ALA A 211 17.11 -1.63 -12.73
C ALA A 211 16.55 -2.42 -13.94
N ALA A 212 17.38 -3.27 -14.56
CA ALA A 212 16.95 -4.12 -15.67
C ALA A 212 15.88 -5.13 -15.25
N GLU A 213 16.05 -5.77 -14.09
CA GLU A 213 15.07 -6.70 -13.53
C GLU A 213 13.75 -6.00 -13.17
N GLN A 214 13.82 -4.76 -12.66
CA GLN A 214 12.64 -3.95 -12.41
C GLN A 214 11.87 -3.65 -13.70
N ILE A 215 12.58 -3.24 -14.76
CA ILE A 215 11.98 -2.96 -16.07
C ILE A 215 11.27 -4.20 -16.61
N GLU A 216 11.96 -5.34 -16.61
CA GLU A 216 11.40 -6.58 -17.14
C GLU A 216 10.19 -7.06 -16.30
N GLY A 217 10.31 -7.05 -14.98
CA GLY A 217 9.22 -7.42 -14.08
C GLY A 217 7.97 -6.54 -14.24
N GLY A 218 8.16 -5.22 -14.28
CA GLY A 218 7.08 -4.25 -14.47
C GLY A 218 6.39 -4.40 -15.83
N ARG A 219 7.16 -4.54 -16.91
CA ARG A 219 6.61 -4.78 -18.27
C ARG A 219 5.83 -6.07 -18.36
N LYS A 220 6.33 -7.16 -17.76
CA LYS A 220 5.61 -8.44 -17.69
C LYS A 220 4.28 -8.31 -16.96
N ALA A 221 4.24 -7.56 -15.86
CA ALA A 221 2.99 -7.31 -15.13
C ALA A 221 1.97 -6.51 -15.96
N ILE A 222 2.42 -5.45 -16.64
CA ILE A 222 1.55 -4.66 -17.53
C ILE A 222 1.02 -5.52 -18.68
N ALA A 223 1.90 -6.27 -19.35
CA ALA A 223 1.52 -7.16 -20.46
C ALA A 223 0.57 -8.29 -20.03
N ALA A 224 0.63 -8.73 -18.77
CA ALA A 224 -0.31 -9.69 -18.20
C ALA A 224 -1.70 -9.08 -17.89
N GLY A 225 -1.86 -7.75 -17.99
CA GLY A 225 -3.12 -7.04 -17.78
C GLY A 225 -3.34 -6.53 -16.35
N PHE A 226 -2.30 -6.48 -15.51
CA PHE A 226 -2.40 -5.87 -14.18
C PHE A 226 -2.36 -4.35 -14.27
N GLN A 227 -3.10 -3.70 -13.36
CA GLN A 227 -2.82 -2.31 -13.03
C GLN A 227 -1.57 -2.25 -12.15
N VAL A 228 -0.56 -1.52 -12.59
CA VAL A 228 0.76 -1.47 -11.94
C VAL A 228 0.95 -0.12 -11.25
N SER A 229 1.27 -0.15 -9.96
CA SER A 229 1.56 1.02 -9.13
C SER A 229 2.96 0.90 -8.53
N GLU A 230 3.90 1.68 -9.04
CA GLU A 230 5.30 1.70 -8.59
C GLU A 230 5.49 2.77 -7.50
N TYR A 231 6.17 2.43 -6.41
CA TYR A 231 6.63 3.38 -5.39
C TYR A 231 8.07 3.76 -5.66
N TRP A 232 8.37 5.05 -5.54
CA TRP A 232 9.75 5.55 -5.58
C TRP A 232 10.00 6.44 -4.35
N MET A 233 11.26 6.55 -3.95
CA MET A 233 11.66 7.12 -2.67
C MET A 233 12.60 8.31 -2.87
N PRO A 234 12.07 9.55 -2.95
CA PRO A 234 12.89 10.76 -2.95
C PRO A 234 13.86 10.80 -1.76
N ASP A 235 15.08 11.24 -2.01
CA ASP A 235 16.23 11.34 -1.10
C ASP A 235 16.92 10.01 -0.74
N LEU A 236 16.54 8.88 -1.37
CA LEU A 236 17.18 7.60 -1.10
C LEU A 236 18.66 7.56 -1.52
N GLY A 237 19.02 8.29 -2.58
CA GLY A 237 20.42 8.48 -2.98
C GLY A 237 21.22 9.44 -2.08
N GLY A 238 20.54 10.13 -1.16
CA GLY A 238 21.10 11.20 -0.34
C GLY A 238 21.65 12.37 -1.17
N ARG A 239 22.23 13.35 -0.47
CA ARG A 239 22.81 14.56 -1.06
C ARG A 239 23.89 14.27 -2.09
N GLN A 240 24.57 13.12 -1.98
CA GLN A 240 25.68 12.75 -2.85
C GLN A 240 25.23 12.24 -4.23
N ARG A 241 24.10 11.53 -4.33
CA ARG A 241 23.68 10.86 -5.58
C ARG A 241 22.31 11.29 -6.10
N TRP A 242 21.68 12.30 -5.52
CA TRP A 242 20.31 12.70 -5.90
C TRP A 242 20.11 12.92 -7.41
N ARG A 243 21.08 13.50 -8.13
CA ARG A 243 20.97 13.73 -9.59
C ARG A 243 20.89 12.43 -10.37
N GLN A 244 21.86 11.53 -10.13
CA GLN A 244 21.93 10.21 -10.73
C GLN A 244 20.68 9.39 -10.35
N HIS A 245 20.30 9.42 -9.06
CA HIS A 245 19.12 8.76 -8.53
C HIS A 245 17.84 9.18 -9.29
N ALA A 246 17.62 10.49 -9.44
CA ALA A 246 16.47 11.03 -10.15
C ALA A 246 16.45 10.62 -11.63
N GLN A 247 17.56 10.78 -12.34
CA GLN A 247 17.68 10.47 -13.77
C GLN A 247 17.45 8.98 -14.05
N ASN A 248 18.10 8.10 -13.28
CA ASN A 248 17.97 6.66 -13.47
C ASN A 248 16.59 6.15 -13.06
N THR A 249 16.00 6.72 -12.00
CA THR A 249 14.62 6.41 -11.61
C THR A 249 13.63 6.83 -12.69
N ALA A 250 13.77 8.03 -13.25
CA ALA A 250 12.93 8.48 -14.36
C ALA A 250 13.07 7.56 -15.57
N ARG A 251 14.29 7.20 -15.97
CA ARG A 251 14.55 6.26 -17.08
C ARG A 251 13.87 4.91 -16.87
N VAL A 252 13.97 4.32 -15.67
CA VAL A 252 13.36 3.03 -15.34
C VAL A 252 11.84 3.12 -15.35
N LEU A 253 11.27 4.16 -14.72
CA LEU A 253 9.82 4.37 -14.68
C LEU A 253 9.23 4.62 -16.08
N SER A 254 9.90 5.41 -16.92
CA SER A 254 9.51 5.62 -18.32
C SER A 254 9.59 4.31 -19.13
N ALA A 255 10.62 3.49 -18.89
CA ALA A 255 10.73 2.20 -19.54
C ALA A 255 9.63 1.22 -19.12
N ILE A 256 9.19 1.26 -17.86
CA ILE A 256 8.06 0.44 -17.38
C ILE A 256 6.72 0.99 -17.87
N ASN A 257 6.54 2.31 -17.81
CA ASN A 257 5.28 3.04 -18.00
C ASN A 257 4.12 2.49 -17.12
N PRO A 258 4.27 2.52 -15.78
CA PRO A 258 3.25 1.99 -14.87
C PRO A 258 1.97 2.83 -14.90
N HIS A 259 0.87 2.32 -14.34
CA HIS A 259 -0.38 3.08 -14.28
C HIS A 259 -0.31 4.19 -13.22
N TYR A 260 0.40 3.92 -12.12
CA TYR A 260 0.66 4.89 -11.05
C TYR A 260 2.14 4.93 -10.69
N ILE A 261 2.66 6.13 -10.44
CA ILE A 261 3.98 6.40 -9.85
C ILE A 261 3.74 7.15 -8.56
N ARG A 262 4.13 6.57 -7.43
CA ARG A 262 3.76 7.06 -6.10
C ARG A 262 5.00 7.50 -5.32
N SER A 263 5.07 8.79 -4.98
CA SER A 263 6.16 9.35 -4.19
C SER A 263 6.04 8.93 -2.72
N ARG A 264 7.10 8.32 -2.18
CA ARG A 264 7.25 7.94 -0.77
C ARG A 264 8.56 8.54 -0.25
N PRO A 265 8.61 9.84 0.08
CA PRO A 265 9.85 10.50 0.51
C PRO A 265 10.52 9.73 1.66
N LEU A 266 11.82 9.47 1.54
CA LEU A 266 12.61 8.81 2.58
C LEU A 266 12.47 9.58 3.90
N VAL A 267 12.19 8.82 4.97
CA VAL A 267 12.39 9.23 6.36
C VAL A 267 13.15 8.07 7.01
N PRO A 268 14.42 8.23 7.38
CA PRO A 268 15.16 7.16 8.06
C PRO A 268 14.52 6.85 9.41
N ARG A 269 14.43 5.57 9.76
CA ARG A 269 13.66 5.09 10.90
C ARG A 269 14.54 4.37 11.92
N PRO A 270 14.38 4.64 13.23
CA PRO A 270 15.14 3.94 14.27
C PRO A 270 15.06 2.42 14.12
N GLY A 271 16.18 1.73 14.37
CA GLY A 271 16.28 0.27 14.21
C GLY A 271 16.58 -0.20 12.77
N THR A 272 16.89 0.73 11.86
CA THR A 272 17.32 0.40 10.48
C THR A 272 18.79 0.76 10.26
N PRO A 273 19.55 -0.02 9.45
CA PRO A 273 20.94 0.31 9.13
C PRO A 273 21.11 1.71 8.50
N LEU A 274 20.16 2.13 7.64
CA LEU A 274 20.23 3.46 7.02
C LEU A 274 20.10 4.58 8.06
N TYR A 275 19.27 4.40 9.09
CA TYR A 275 19.16 5.38 10.17
C TYR A 275 20.48 5.50 10.93
N GLU A 276 21.16 4.38 11.23
CA GLU A 276 22.46 4.39 11.90
C GLU A 276 23.53 5.10 11.07
N GLU A 277 23.56 4.88 9.75
CA GLU A 277 24.46 5.59 8.85
C GLU A 277 24.22 7.11 8.84
N VAL A 278 22.96 7.54 8.85
CA VAL A 278 22.60 8.96 8.92
C VAL A 278 22.96 9.57 10.28
N ALA A 279 22.69 8.84 11.37
CA ALA A 279 23.03 9.28 12.72
C ALA A 279 24.53 9.42 12.93
N GLN A 280 25.33 8.57 12.28
CA GLN A 280 26.79 8.57 12.34
C GLN A 280 27.44 9.50 11.28
N GLY A 281 26.64 10.23 10.50
CA GLY A 281 27.14 11.19 9.50
C GLY A 281 27.77 10.56 8.26
N ARG A 282 27.58 9.25 8.02
CA ARG A 282 28.06 8.58 6.80
C ARG A 282 27.17 8.85 5.60
N THR A 283 25.85 8.94 5.83
CA THR A 283 24.85 9.26 4.80
C THR A 283 24.23 10.62 5.10
N HIS A 284 24.21 11.51 4.10
CA HIS A 284 23.74 12.89 4.26
C HIS A 284 22.39 13.05 3.58
N LEU A 285 21.37 13.35 4.38
CA LEU A 285 20.05 13.70 3.86
C LEU A 285 20.08 15.06 3.15
N SER A 286 19.29 15.17 2.10
CA SER A 286 19.15 16.41 1.34
C SER A 286 18.28 17.42 2.10
N SER A 287 18.51 18.70 1.84
CA SER A 287 17.65 19.79 2.34
C SER A 287 16.28 19.75 1.64
N PRO A 288 15.24 20.40 2.19
CA PRO A 288 13.92 20.44 1.56
C PRO A 288 13.94 20.93 0.11
N HIS A 289 14.74 21.96 -0.22
CA HIS A 289 14.91 22.44 -1.60
C HIS A 289 15.64 21.42 -2.46
N GLN A 290 16.71 20.79 -1.98
CA GLN A 290 17.41 19.76 -2.74
C GLN A 290 16.50 18.57 -3.10
N ARG A 291 15.57 18.19 -2.21
CA ARG A 291 14.56 17.17 -2.53
C ARG A 291 13.54 17.64 -3.57
N LEU A 292 13.19 18.93 -3.58
CA LEU A 292 12.37 19.52 -4.66
C LEU A 292 13.13 19.59 -5.98
N GLU A 293 14.43 19.87 -5.98
CA GLU A 293 15.29 19.79 -7.17
C GLU A 293 15.36 18.36 -7.72
N GLU A 294 15.49 17.37 -6.85
CA GLU A 294 15.44 15.95 -7.21
C GLU A 294 14.09 15.58 -7.83
N LEU A 295 12.99 16.04 -7.22
CA LEU A 295 11.64 15.89 -7.77
C LEU A 295 11.53 16.54 -9.15
N ALA A 296 12.01 17.76 -9.34
CA ALA A 296 11.98 18.46 -10.61
C ALA A 296 12.72 17.68 -11.69
N LEU A 297 13.91 17.15 -11.37
CA LEU A 297 14.73 16.38 -12.31
C LEU A 297 14.08 15.03 -12.66
N MET A 298 13.57 14.30 -11.66
CA MET A 298 12.90 13.01 -11.88
C MET A 298 11.64 13.22 -12.72
N VAL A 299 10.75 14.12 -12.29
CA VAL A 299 9.49 14.42 -12.98
C VAL A 299 9.74 14.97 -14.38
N GLY A 300 10.73 15.85 -14.54
CA GLY A 300 11.15 16.39 -15.84
C GLY A 300 11.60 15.31 -16.82
N GLY A 301 12.29 14.27 -16.34
CA GLY A 301 12.75 13.13 -17.13
C GLY A 301 11.69 12.05 -17.40
N LEU A 302 10.50 12.10 -16.80
CA LEU A 302 9.45 11.11 -17.02
C LEU A 302 8.82 11.25 -18.41
N ASP A 303 8.72 10.13 -19.12
CA ASP A 303 8.00 9.98 -20.38
C ASP A 303 7.04 8.79 -20.22
N VAL A 304 5.83 9.10 -19.76
CA VAL A 304 4.84 8.12 -19.30
C VAL A 304 3.42 8.62 -19.54
N THR A 305 2.47 7.69 -19.50
CA THR A 305 1.02 7.95 -19.46
C THR A 305 0.43 7.70 -18.07
N SER A 306 1.27 7.72 -17.04
CA SER A 306 0.94 7.38 -15.66
C SER A 306 0.14 8.46 -14.95
N ARG A 307 -0.41 8.10 -13.79
CA ARG A 307 -0.75 9.06 -12.73
C ARG A 307 0.42 9.19 -11.75
N VAL A 308 0.92 10.40 -11.55
CA VAL A 308 2.00 10.71 -10.59
C VAL A 308 1.38 11.21 -9.28
N CYS A 309 1.53 10.46 -8.20
CA CYS A 309 0.81 10.68 -6.95
C CYS A 309 1.73 11.05 -5.78
N PHE A 310 1.22 11.92 -4.91
CA PHE A 310 1.89 12.39 -3.69
C PHE A 310 1.07 12.09 -2.43
N ASP A 311 0.20 11.07 -2.50
CA ASP A 311 -0.80 10.60 -1.53
C ASP A 311 -0.29 10.10 -0.16
N HIS A 312 0.97 10.36 0.16
CA HIS A 312 1.56 10.00 1.44
C HIS A 312 1.83 11.25 2.25
N ALA A 313 1.54 11.19 3.55
CA ALA A 313 1.69 12.30 4.48
C ALA A 313 3.12 12.90 4.51
N MET A 314 4.13 12.12 4.13
CA MET A 314 5.52 12.60 4.08
C MET A 314 5.80 13.50 2.86
N ASN A 315 4.89 13.61 1.89
CA ASN A 315 4.94 14.64 0.84
C ASN A 315 4.41 15.98 1.41
N ALA A 316 5.09 16.50 2.43
CA ALA A 316 4.66 17.63 3.26
C ALA A 316 5.27 18.98 2.85
N TRP A 317 5.74 19.12 1.59
CA TRP A 317 6.18 20.42 1.10
C TRP A 317 5.03 21.42 1.09
N THR A 318 5.36 22.68 1.34
CA THR A 318 4.40 23.76 1.54
C THR A 318 4.34 24.67 0.32
N ASP A 319 3.13 25.15 0.00
CA ASP A 319 2.92 26.15 -1.03
C ASP A 319 3.12 27.57 -0.49
N ARG A 320 3.01 28.60 -1.35
CA ARG A 320 3.23 30.00 -0.93
C ARG A 320 2.26 30.44 0.18
N ARG A 321 1.07 29.85 0.21
CA ARG A 321 -0.01 30.13 1.18
C ARG A 321 0.14 29.32 2.48
N GLY A 322 1.15 28.46 2.58
CA GLY A 322 1.36 27.58 3.73
C GLY A 322 0.48 26.32 3.71
N GLY A 323 -0.21 26.05 2.60
CA GLY A 323 -0.93 24.79 2.38
C GLY A 323 -0.03 23.70 1.82
N LEU A 324 -0.62 22.55 1.47
CA LEU A 324 0.09 21.43 0.84
C LEU A 324 0.48 21.78 -0.61
N LEU A 325 1.73 21.52 -0.97
CA LEU A 325 2.24 21.80 -2.31
C LEU A 325 1.60 20.91 -3.39
N PHE A 326 1.46 19.62 -3.09
CA PHE A 326 0.93 18.63 -4.02
C PHE A 326 -0.46 18.13 -3.62
N ARG A 327 -1.25 17.69 -4.61
CA ARG A 327 -2.51 16.98 -4.35
C ARG A 327 -2.22 15.70 -3.55
N GLN A 328 -2.92 15.55 -2.43
CA GLN A 328 -2.84 14.39 -1.53
C GLN A 328 -3.93 13.33 -1.80
N ASP A 329 -4.64 13.45 -2.93
CA ASP A 329 -5.57 12.40 -3.38
C ASP A 329 -4.84 11.20 -4.00
N TYR A 330 -5.57 10.09 -4.20
CA TYR A 330 -4.98 8.83 -4.69
C TYR A 330 -4.76 8.76 -6.21
N GLU A 331 -5.20 9.78 -6.96
CA GLU A 331 -5.22 9.84 -8.43
C GLU A 331 -4.19 10.82 -9.01
N GLY A 332 -3.66 11.74 -8.19
CA GLY A 332 -2.49 12.57 -8.47
C GLY A 332 -2.63 13.45 -9.73
N TYR A 333 -1.55 13.51 -10.50
CA TYR A 333 -1.44 14.28 -11.74
C TYR A 333 -1.38 13.31 -12.93
N ARG A 334 -2.24 13.51 -13.92
CA ARG A 334 -2.29 12.69 -15.14
C ARG A 334 -1.22 13.13 -16.13
N PHE A 335 -0.32 12.22 -16.51
CA PHE A 335 0.72 12.50 -17.51
C PHE A 335 0.28 12.00 -18.90
N PRO A 336 0.69 12.70 -19.98
CA PRO A 336 1.58 13.87 -19.99
C PRO A 336 0.89 15.22 -19.71
N GLU A 337 -0.44 15.27 -19.65
CA GLU A 337 -1.21 16.53 -19.71
C GLU A 337 -0.94 17.48 -18.53
N GLU A 338 -0.83 16.94 -17.32
CA GLU A 338 -0.60 17.70 -16.09
C GLU A 338 0.89 17.75 -15.68
N LYS A 339 1.81 17.25 -16.52
CA LYS A 339 3.26 17.35 -16.25
C LYS A 339 3.74 18.81 -16.12
N PRO A 340 3.35 19.76 -16.99
CA PRO A 340 3.73 21.16 -16.84
C PRO A 340 3.22 21.76 -15.52
N LEU A 341 1.98 21.43 -15.13
CA LEU A 341 1.39 21.87 -13.86
C LEU A 341 2.17 21.34 -12.66
N LEU A 342 2.53 20.05 -12.66
CA LEU A 342 3.32 19.49 -11.56
C LEU A 342 4.71 20.15 -11.47
N LEU A 343 5.37 20.41 -12.60
CA LEU A 343 6.65 21.12 -12.62
C LEU A 343 6.51 22.56 -12.10
N GLU A 344 5.44 23.28 -12.45
CA GLU A 344 5.13 24.60 -11.91
C GLU A 344 4.95 24.57 -10.39
N ARG A 345 4.23 23.57 -9.86
CA ARG A 345 4.09 23.38 -8.41
C ARG A 345 5.43 23.11 -7.73
N ILE A 346 6.34 22.35 -8.35
CA ILE A 346 7.69 22.16 -7.80
C ILE A 346 8.46 23.49 -7.77
N GLN A 347 8.36 24.32 -8.83
CA GLN A 347 8.96 25.65 -8.87
C GLN A 347 8.37 26.60 -7.82
N GLU A 348 7.06 26.51 -7.58
CA GLU A 348 6.44 27.23 -6.47
C GLU A 348 7.05 26.86 -5.14
N GLY A 349 7.24 25.57 -4.87
CA GLY A 349 7.89 25.06 -3.67
C GLY A 349 9.31 25.60 -3.53
N LEU A 350 10.11 25.59 -4.60
CA LEU A 350 11.48 26.13 -4.59
C LEU A 350 11.52 27.64 -4.32
N ALA A 351 10.45 28.38 -4.65
CA ALA A 351 10.33 29.81 -4.37
C ALA A 351 9.88 30.12 -2.93
N VAL A 352 9.40 29.12 -2.18
CA VAL A 352 9.10 29.26 -0.75
C VAL A 352 10.42 29.22 0.03
N GLU A 353 10.58 30.10 1.02
CA GLU A 353 11.75 30.10 1.89
C GLU A 353 11.96 28.71 2.51
N GLU A 354 13.17 28.14 2.40
CA GLU A 354 13.42 26.75 2.74
C GLU A 354 13.04 26.39 4.19
N SER A 355 13.20 27.34 5.12
CA SER A 355 12.85 27.19 6.54
C SER A 355 11.37 26.92 6.79
N ARG A 356 10.49 27.26 5.84
CA ARG A 356 9.04 27.01 5.89
C ARG A 356 8.66 25.59 5.49
N HIS A 357 9.60 24.81 4.96
CA HIS A 357 9.38 23.39 4.68
C HIS A 357 9.76 22.54 5.89
N VAL A 358 9.06 21.43 6.06
CA VAL A 358 9.40 20.46 7.10
C VAL A 358 10.66 19.70 6.69
N HIS A 359 11.73 19.87 7.46
CA HIS A 359 12.95 19.11 7.26
C HIS A 359 12.75 17.64 7.69
N VAL A 360 13.28 16.68 6.92
CA VAL A 360 13.17 15.24 7.20
C VAL A 360 13.67 14.86 8.60
N ARG A 361 14.74 15.52 9.07
CA ARG A 361 15.25 15.39 10.45
C ARG A 361 14.20 15.68 11.53
N THR A 362 13.28 16.62 11.30
CA THR A 362 12.17 16.87 12.21
C THR A 362 11.20 15.68 12.24
N LEU A 363 10.96 15.05 11.09
CA LEU A 363 10.13 13.85 10.97
C LEU A 363 10.78 12.61 11.58
N MET A 364 12.12 12.53 11.59
CA MET A 364 12.86 11.46 12.27
C MET A 364 12.73 11.54 13.80
N ALA A 365 12.59 12.75 14.35
CA ALA A 365 12.47 12.98 15.79
C ALA A 365 11.05 12.73 16.32
N ALA A 366 10.03 12.81 15.45
CA ALA A 366 8.68 12.40 15.78
C ALA A 366 8.65 10.86 15.93
N GLN A 367 8.48 10.36 17.16
CA GLN A 367 8.20 8.95 17.39
C GLN A 367 6.90 8.58 16.68
N SER A 368 7.01 7.67 15.71
CA SER A 368 5.94 6.91 15.04
C SER A 368 4.59 7.63 14.83
N LEU A 369 4.35 8.10 13.60
CA LEU A 369 3.00 8.33 13.08
C LEU A 369 2.39 7.01 12.60
#